data_AF-A0A9E0B9S3-F1
#
_entry.id   AF-A0A9E0B9S3-F1
#
_cell.length_a   1.000
_cell.length_b   1.000
_cell.length_c   1.000
_cell.angle_alpha   90.00
_cell.angle_beta   90.00
_cell.angle_gamma   90.00
#
_symmetry.space_group_name_H-M   'P 1'
#
loop_
_entity.id
_entity.type
_entity.pdbx_description
1 polymer ?
#
loop_
_entity_poly.entity_id
_entity_poly.type
_entity_poly.pdbx_seq_one_letter_code
_entity_poly.pdbx_strand_id
1 'polypeptide(L)'
;NGKLVCHYCGYETPNVSLCPECGSKYILGFKAGTEAVEDAVKKMFPAARVLRMDMDTTKGKDGHENILSAFATEQADILIGTQMIVKGHDFPKVTLVGVVAADISLYASDYKAVERTFQLITQAAGRAGRGERKGEVVIQTYSPDNYGLLCAAEQNYKSFYEQEMSYRKLLSYPPVNNMVKINISSINEKLLSERAGNIKALIQQYIQDNNTVKDDKIIVLGPSNASIYKIKDIYTKQIYLRSSSFKALELIMDMLDNNINGSSDYKNINIAYDVN
;
A
#
# COMPACT_ATOMS: atom_id res chain seq x y z
N ASN A 1 -2.15 -16.54 -15.61
CA ASN A 1 -2.49 -15.92 -16.91
C ASN A 1 -1.34 -15.18 -17.60
N GLY A 2 -0.13 -15.08 -17.03
CA GLY A 2 1.04 -14.54 -17.76
C GLY A 2 0.89 -13.07 -18.19
N LYS A 3 0.09 -12.28 -17.48
CA LYS A 3 -0.22 -10.88 -17.78
C LYS A 3 0.07 -10.00 -16.57
N LEU A 4 0.47 -8.76 -16.83
CA LEU A 4 0.51 -7.66 -15.87
C LEU A 4 -0.78 -6.86 -15.99
N VAL A 5 -1.32 -6.40 -14.87
CA VAL A 5 -2.61 -5.68 -14.81
C VAL A 5 -2.44 -4.42 -13.97
N CYS A 6 -2.85 -3.27 -14.51
CA CYS A 6 -2.87 -2.02 -13.77
C CYS A 6 -4.06 -1.99 -12.80
N HIS A 7 -3.79 -1.83 -11.50
CA HIS A 7 -4.84 -1.75 -10.47
C HIS A 7 -5.67 -0.45 -10.50
N TYR A 8 -5.22 0.59 -11.20
CA TYR A 8 -5.96 1.86 -11.31
C TYR A 8 -6.92 1.90 -12.49
N CYS A 9 -6.48 1.45 -13.68
CA CYS A 9 -7.27 1.55 -14.91
C CYS A 9 -7.68 0.20 -15.51
N GLY A 10 -7.16 -0.92 -15.00
CA GLY A 10 -7.44 -2.25 -15.53
C GLY A 10 -6.70 -2.59 -16.82
N TYR A 11 -5.78 -1.74 -17.31
CA TYR A 11 -4.96 -2.03 -18.47
C TYR A 11 -4.17 -3.33 -18.27
N GLU A 12 -4.21 -4.21 -19.26
CA GLU A 12 -3.49 -5.47 -19.26
C GLU A 12 -2.39 -5.47 -20.31
N THR A 13 -1.25 -6.06 -19.99
CA THR A 13 -0.17 -6.32 -20.94
C THR A 13 0.43 -7.71 -20.68
N PRO A 14 1.02 -8.40 -21.68
CA PRO A 14 1.76 -9.63 -21.43
C PRO A 14 2.88 -9.41 -20.41
N ASN A 15 3.18 -10.45 -19.62
CA ASN A 15 4.34 -10.43 -18.76
C ASN A 15 5.63 -10.40 -19.60
N VAL A 16 6.63 -9.67 -19.12
CA VAL A 16 7.92 -9.52 -19.80
C VAL A 16 8.92 -10.54 -19.26
N SER A 17 9.64 -11.21 -20.17
CA SER A 17 10.73 -12.14 -19.83
C SER A 17 12.10 -11.48 -19.89
N LEU A 18 12.22 -10.37 -20.63
CA LEU A 18 13.42 -9.56 -20.78
C LEU A 18 13.09 -8.10 -20.48
N CYS A 19 14.01 -7.41 -19.82
CA CYS A 19 13.86 -5.98 -19.56
C CYS A 19 13.81 -5.22 -20.90
N PRO A 20 12.78 -4.38 -21.14
CA PRO A 20 12.68 -3.64 -22.40
C PRO A 20 13.79 -2.60 -22.58
N GLU A 21 14.40 -2.14 -21.48
CA GLU A 21 15.48 -1.13 -21.51
C GLU A 21 16.88 -1.75 -21.68
N CYS A 22 17.19 -2.83 -20.95
CA CYS A 22 18.55 -3.39 -20.89
C CYS A 22 18.68 -4.85 -21.33
N GLY A 23 17.58 -5.52 -21.70
CA GLY A 23 17.58 -6.92 -22.13
C GLY A 23 17.89 -7.95 -21.04
N SER A 24 17.99 -7.55 -19.77
CA SER A 24 18.25 -8.46 -18.66
C SER A 24 17.12 -9.48 -18.49
N LYS A 25 17.50 -10.75 -18.27
CA LYS A 25 16.58 -11.86 -17.90
C LYS A 25 16.27 -11.91 -16.40
N TYR A 26 16.95 -11.10 -15.59
CA TYR A 26 16.80 -11.09 -14.13
C TYR A 26 15.64 -10.17 -13.74
N ILE A 27 14.43 -10.51 -14.20
CA ILE A 27 13.19 -9.89 -13.76
C ILE A 27 12.54 -10.84 -12.75
N LEU A 28 12.44 -10.38 -11.51
CA LEU A 28 11.83 -11.13 -10.42
C LEU A 28 10.73 -10.27 -9.80
N GLY A 29 9.65 -10.92 -9.38
CA GLY A 29 8.72 -10.29 -8.44
C GLY A 29 9.45 -10.07 -7.11
N PHE A 30 9.17 -8.95 -6.45
CA PHE A 30 9.69 -8.72 -5.10
C PHE A 30 9.15 -9.79 -4.14
N LYS A 31 10.01 -10.70 -3.68
CA LYS A 31 9.69 -11.82 -2.79
C LYS A 31 10.62 -11.87 -1.57
N ALA A 32 10.92 -10.73 -0.96
CA ALA A 32 11.70 -10.70 0.28
C ALA A 32 10.75 -10.96 1.47
N GLY A 33 10.43 -12.22 1.73
CA GLY A 33 9.76 -12.64 2.96
C GLY A 33 10.73 -12.63 4.14
N THR A 34 10.22 -12.43 5.36
CA THR A 34 11.01 -12.49 6.60
C THR A 34 11.76 -13.83 6.77
N GLU A 35 11.19 -14.93 6.27
CA GLU A 35 11.81 -16.26 6.23
C GLU A 35 13.07 -16.32 5.36
N ALA A 36 12.98 -15.80 4.13
CA ALA A 36 14.12 -15.80 3.22
C ALA A 36 15.27 -14.94 3.75
N VAL A 37 14.95 -13.84 4.46
CA VAL A 37 15.95 -13.01 5.15
C VAL A 37 16.56 -13.78 6.32
N GLU A 38 15.75 -14.47 7.12
CA GLU A 38 16.23 -15.30 8.23
C GLU A 38 17.21 -16.38 7.77
N ASP A 39 16.86 -17.12 6.71
CA ASP A 39 17.71 -18.16 6.14
C ASP A 39 19.04 -17.60 5.62
N ALA A 40 19.00 -16.45 4.93
CA ALA A 40 20.20 -15.78 4.44
C ALA A 40 21.11 -15.32 5.58
N VAL A 41 20.53 -14.71 6.62
CA VAL A 41 21.27 -14.24 7.80
C VAL A 41 21.91 -15.41 8.54
N LYS A 42 21.18 -16.50 8.80
CA LYS A 42 21.73 -17.70 9.45
C LYS A 42 22.87 -18.33 8.66
N LYS A 43 22.79 -18.30 7.32
CA LYS A 43 23.85 -18.80 6.45
C LYS A 43 25.10 -17.91 6.46
N MET A 44 24.93 -16.58 6.46
CA MET A 44 26.03 -15.62 6.46
C MET A 44 26.67 -15.43 7.83
N PHE A 45 25.89 -15.55 8.90
CA PHE A 45 26.31 -15.38 10.29
C PHE A 45 25.90 -16.58 11.15
N PRO A 46 26.54 -17.75 10.98
CA PRO A 46 26.12 -18.99 11.68
C PRO A 46 26.20 -18.92 13.21
N ALA A 47 27.02 -18.03 13.75
CA ALA A 47 27.18 -17.84 15.19
C ALA A 47 26.18 -16.83 15.79
N ALA A 48 25.45 -16.07 14.97
CA ALA A 48 24.51 -15.07 15.45
C ALA A 48 23.20 -15.72 15.91
N ARG A 49 22.68 -15.27 17.05
CA ARG A 49 21.37 -15.66 17.57
C ARG A 49 20.32 -14.78 16.89
N VAL A 50 19.47 -15.39 16.07
CA VAL A 50 18.48 -14.68 15.24
C VAL A 50 17.08 -14.92 15.77
N LEU A 51 16.31 -13.84 15.93
CA LEU A 51 14.87 -13.89 16.18
C LEU A 51 14.10 -13.37 14.97
N ARG A 52 12.95 -14.00 14.68
CA ARG A 52 12.01 -13.53 13.65
C ARG A 52 10.69 -13.12 14.29
N MET A 53 10.24 -11.91 13.99
CA MET A 53 8.98 -11.35 14.44
C MET A 53 8.10 -10.98 13.24
N ASP A 54 7.12 -11.84 12.96
CA ASP A 54 6.07 -11.60 11.97
C ASP A 54 4.73 -12.17 12.49
N MET A 55 3.68 -12.02 11.69
CA MET A 55 2.33 -12.43 12.07
C MET A 55 2.20 -13.94 12.31
N ASP A 56 3.09 -14.75 11.74
CA ASP A 56 3.08 -16.20 11.92
C ASP A 56 3.81 -16.63 13.20
N THR A 57 4.89 -15.94 13.58
CA THR A 57 5.65 -16.25 14.81
C THR A 57 5.00 -15.71 16.09
N THR A 58 3.94 -14.92 16.01
CA THR A 58 3.37 -14.19 17.16
C THR A 58 1.93 -14.55 17.51
N LYS A 59 1.39 -15.66 16.97
CA LYS A 59 -0.03 -16.07 17.12
C LYS A 59 -0.50 -16.36 18.56
N GLY A 60 0.40 -16.45 19.54
CA GLY A 60 0.08 -16.66 20.95
C GLY A 60 -0.21 -15.34 21.69
N LYS A 61 -0.96 -15.43 22.80
CA LYS A 61 -1.40 -14.27 23.61
C LYS A 61 -0.24 -13.33 24.02
N ASP A 62 0.95 -13.91 24.25
CA ASP A 62 2.15 -13.18 24.70
C ASP A 62 3.32 -13.31 23.69
N GLY A 63 3.06 -13.79 22.47
CA GLY A 63 4.11 -14.11 21.50
C GLY A 63 4.96 -12.90 21.09
N HIS A 64 4.31 -11.73 20.97
CA HIS A 64 5.00 -10.47 20.69
C HIS A 64 5.92 -10.06 21.84
N GLU A 65 5.40 -10.01 23.07
CA GLU A 65 6.14 -9.52 24.24
C GLU A 65 7.34 -10.42 24.56
N ASN A 66 7.19 -11.74 24.40
CA ASN A 66 8.28 -12.68 24.66
C ASN A 66 9.47 -12.47 23.72
N ILE A 67 9.23 -12.27 22.42
CA ILE A 67 10.31 -12.03 21.43
C ILE A 67 11.01 -10.70 21.73
N LEU A 68 10.24 -9.65 22.03
CA LEU A 68 10.77 -8.33 22.33
C LEU A 68 11.56 -8.32 23.65
N SER A 69 11.08 -9.03 24.66
CA SER A 69 11.77 -9.21 25.94
C SER A 69 13.08 -9.99 25.77
N ALA A 70 13.06 -11.09 25.01
CA ALA A 70 14.26 -11.86 24.69
C ALA A 70 15.31 -11.00 23.96
N PHE A 71 14.89 -10.15 23.01
CA PHE A 71 15.80 -9.24 22.32
C PHE A 71 16.31 -8.13 23.23
N ALA A 72 15.44 -7.52 24.05
CA ALA A 72 15.82 -6.47 25.01
C ALA A 72 16.79 -6.98 26.09
N THR A 73 16.70 -8.26 26.46
CA THR A 73 17.59 -8.93 27.42
C THR A 73 18.82 -9.57 26.74
N GLU A 74 19.11 -9.21 25.48
CA GLU A 74 20.29 -9.64 24.73
C GLU A 74 20.41 -11.16 24.55
N GLN A 75 19.27 -11.87 24.54
CA GLN A 75 19.22 -13.29 24.18
C GLN A 75 19.37 -13.52 22.68
N ALA A 76 19.30 -12.47 21.87
CA ALA A 76 19.53 -12.50 20.44
C ALA A 76 20.35 -11.30 19.95
N ASP A 77 21.08 -11.51 18.86
CA ASP A 77 21.98 -10.53 18.26
C ASP A 77 21.30 -9.81 17.08
N ILE A 78 20.38 -10.49 16.40
CA ILE A 78 19.68 -9.97 15.22
C ILE A 78 18.17 -10.23 15.37
N LEU A 79 17.38 -9.18 15.20
CA LEU A 79 15.92 -9.25 15.13
C LEU A 79 15.45 -8.91 13.71
N ILE A 80 14.82 -9.88 13.06
CA ILE A 80 14.26 -9.77 11.71
C ILE A 80 12.75 -9.66 11.83
N GLY A 81 12.14 -8.76 11.07
CA GLY A 81 10.70 -8.68 11.05
C GLY A 81 10.19 -7.51 10.25
N THR A 82 8.88 -7.31 10.34
CA THR A 82 8.17 -6.31 9.57
C THR A 82 8.01 -5.01 10.37
N GLN A 83 7.03 -4.19 9.98
CA GLN A 83 6.65 -2.92 10.63
C GLN A 83 6.35 -3.05 12.13
N MET A 84 6.18 -4.27 12.65
CA MET A 84 5.86 -4.50 14.05
C MET A 84 7.06 -4.25 14.99
N ILE A 85 8.30 -4.45 14.53
CA ILE A 85 9.50 -4.26 15.38
C ILE A 85 9.66 -2.80 15.80
N VAL A 86 9.23 -1.86 14.96
CA VAL A 86 9.51 -0.43 15.14
C VAL A 86 8.47 0.30 15.99
N LYS A 87 7.44 -0.40 16.50
CA LYS A 87 6.37 0.18 17.33
C LYS A 87 6.61 -0.07 18.81
N GLY A 88 6.45 0.96 19.66
CA GLY A 88 6.26 0.80 21.10
C GLY A 88 7.43 0.28 21.95
N HIS A 89 8.55 -0.13 21.37
CA HIS A 89 9.67 -0.74 22.10
C HIS A 89 10.99 -0.02 21.83
N ASP A 90 11.79 0.17 22.88
CA ASP A 90 13.11 0.79 22.82
C ASP A 90 14.20 -0.24 23.06
N PHE A 91 15.25 -0.21 22.25
CA PHE A 91 16.37 -1.14 22.33
C PHE A 91 17.68 -0.33 22.39
N PRO A 92 18.11 0.10 23.60
CA PRO A 92 19.24 1.03 23.77
C PRO A 92 20.57 0.55 23.18
N LYS A 93 20.72 -0.78 23.02
CA LYS A 93 21.91 -1.44 22.50
C LYS A 93 21.88 -1.66 20.99
N VAL A 94 20.78 -1.33 20.31
CA VAL A 94 20.69 -1.41 18.84
C VAL A 94 21.43 -0.24 18.23
N THR A 95 22.54 -0.55 17.55
CA THR A 95 23.37 0.44 16.86
C THR A 95 23.27 0.35 15.34
N LEU A 96 22.58 -0.66 14.80
CA LEU A 96 22.43 -0.85 13.35
C LEU A 96 21.00 -1.24 13.02
N VAL A 97 20.44 -0.57 12.02
CA VAL A 97 19.14 -0.91 11.41
C VAL A 97 19.33 -1.14 9.92
N GLY A 98 18.97 -2.32 9.44
CA GLY A 98 18.95 -2.65 8.01
C GLY A 98 17.52 -2.63 7.47
N VAL A 99 17.24 -1.77 6.50
CA VAL A 99 16.00 -1.76 5.73
C VAL A 99 16.23 -2.53 4.43
N VAL A 100 15.74 -3.76 4.38
CA VAL A 100 15.89 -4.66 3.23
C VAL A 100 14.75 -4.43 2.24
N ALA A 101 15.08 -4.25 0.96
CA ALA A 101 14.14 -4.08 -0.14
C ALA A 101 13.06 -3.00 0.10
N ALA A 102 13.49 -1.75 0.33
CA ALA A 102 12.57 -0.60 0.52
C ALA A 102 11.60 -0.41 -0.67
N ASP A 103 11.97 -0.91 -1.85
CA ASP A 103 11.14 -0.88 -3.06
C ASP A 103 9.79 -1.59 -2.89
N ILE A 104 9.69 -2.57 -1.97
CA ILE A 104 8.44 -3.29 -1.69
C ILE A 104 7.36 -2.34 -1.21
N SER A 105 7.69 -1.48 -0.24
CA SER A 105 6.74 -0.49 0.25
C SER A 105 6.65 0.72 -0.67
N LEU A 106 7.74 1.08 -1.35
CA LEU A 106 7.79 2.25 -2.22
C LEU A 106 6.91 2.10 -3.46
N TYR A 107 6.84 0.91 -4.04
CA TYR A 107 6.05 0.59 -5.24
C TYR A 107 4.77 -0.18 -4.92
N ALA A 108 4.32 -0.15 -3.67
CA ALA A 108 3.01 -0.67 -3.32
C ALA A 108 1.92 0.05 -4.15
N SER A 109 0.86 -0.67 -4.51
CA SER A 109 -0.28 -0.11 -5.28
C SER A 109 -1.20 0.73 -4.40
N ASP A 110 -0.63 1.75 -3.74
CA ASP A 110 -1.29 2.73 -2.89
C ASP A 110 -0.63 4.09 -3.13
N TYR A 111 -1.43 5.15 -3.23
CA TYR A 111 -0.89 6.49 -3.42
C TYR A 111 -0.09 6.96 -2.19
N LYS A 112 -0.34 6.37 -1.01
CA LYS A 112 0.42 6.63 0.23
C LYS A 112 1.71 5.82 0.33
N ALA A 113 2.11 5.07 -0.71
CA ALA A 113 3.28 4.18 -0.67
C ALA A 113 4.58 4.88 -0.27
N VAL A 114 4.85 6.06 -0.85
CA VAL A 114 6.06 6.85 -0.53
C VAL A 114 5.99 7.37 0.91
N GLU A 115 4.86 7.93 1.33
CA GLU A 115 4.63 8.37 2.72
C GLU A 115 4.86 7.25 3.73
N ARG A 116 4.26 6.08 3.49
CA ARG A 116 4.41 4.92 4.37
C ARG A 116 5.86 4.47 4.42
N THR A 117 6.56 4.45 3.28
CA THR A 117 7.99 4.10 3.23
C THR A 117 8.83 5.09 4.03
N PHE A 118 8.61 6.39 3.85
CA PHE A 118 9.26 7.44 4.63
C PHE A 118 9.03 7.25 6.14
N GLN A 119 7.78 7.03 6.55
CA GLN A 119 7.41 6.82 7.96
C GLN A 119 8.11 5.59 8.55
N LEU A 120 8.12 4.47 7.84
CA LEU A 120 8.75 3.23 8.31
C LEU A 120 10.25 3.39 8.49
N ILE A 121 10.93 3.99 7.51
CA ILE A 121 12.37 4.21 7.56
C ILE A 121 12.72 5.20 8.67
N THR A 122 11.99 6.30 8.79
CA THR A 122 12.21 7.30 9.85
C THR A 122 11.97 6.70 11.23
N GLN A 123 10.93 5.88 11.40
CA GLN A 123 10.66 5.17 12.65
C GLN A 123 11.76 4.15 12.97
N ALA A 124 12.21 3.38 11.97
CA ALA A 124 13.26 2.40 12.14
C ALA A 124 14.61 3.07 12.48
N ALA A 125 14.95 4.14 11.77
CA ALA A 125 16.12 4.97 12.02
C ALA A 125 16.12 5.51 13.45
N GLY A 126 14.95 5.98 13.91
CA GLY A 126 14.76 6.43 15.27
C GLY A 126 14.93 5.34 16.34
N ARG A 127 15.09 4.05 15.99
CA ARG A 127 15.40 2.96 16.96
C ARG A 127 16.89 2.71 17.12
N ALA A 128 17.71 3.06 16.12
CA ALA A 128 19.15 2.97 16.22
C ALA A 128 19.71 4.19 16.96
N GLY A 129 20.63 3.96 17.90
CA GLY A 129 21.40 5.05 18.51
C GLY A 129 20.65 5.93 19.52
N ARG A 130 19.65 5.38 20.23
CA ARG A 130 19.00 6.05 21.36
C ARG A 130 19.84 6.07 22.65
N GLY A 131 20.89 5.25 22.72
CA GLY A 131 21.87 5.28 23.81
C GLY A 131 23.04 6.20 23.53
N GLU A 132 24.16 6.01 24.23
CA GLU A 132 25.39 6.80 24.04
C GLU A 132 26.13 6.44 22.75
N ARG A 133 25.75 5.35 22.08
CA ARG A 133 26.40 4.85 20.87
C ARG A 133 25.72 5.40 19.62
N LYS A 134 26.51 5.83 18.65
CA LYS A 134 26.01 6.23 17.33
C LYS A 134 25.27 5.07 16.68
N GLY A 135 24.07 5.35 16.17
CA GLY A 135 23.29 4.46 15.35
C GLY A 135 23.64 4.61 13.86
N GLU A 136 23.58 3.52 13.11
CA GLU A 136 23.69 3.49 11.66
C GLU A 136 22.43 2.88 11.06
N VAL A 137 22.02 3.40 9.90
CA VAL A 137 20.86 2.91 9.16
C VAL A 137 21.28 2.66 7.73
N VAL A 138 21.10 1.43 7.26
CA VAL A 138 21.43 1.02 5.89
C VAL A 138 20.13 0.71 5.16
N ILE A 139 19.87 1.43 4.07
CA ILE A 139 18.66 1.26 3.26
C ILE A 139 19.06 0.60 1.94
N GLN A 140 18.51 -0.58 1.68
CA GLN A 140 18.66 -1.28 0.41
C GLN A 140 17.49 -0.93 -0.51
N THR A 141 17.79 -0.34 -1.67
CA THR A 141 16.81 0.02 -2.69
C THR A 141 17.40 -0.03 -4.09
N TYR A 142 16.55 -0.25 -5.10
CA TYR A 142 16.88 -0.01 -6.51
C TYR A 142 16.69 1.46 -6.93
N SER A 143 16.10 2.28 -6.06
CA SER A 143 15.63 3.64 -6.36
C SER A 143 16.25 4.67 -5.41
N PRO A 144 17.59 4.75 -5.31
CA PRO A 144 18.27 5.58 -4.30
C PRO A 144 17.94 7.08 -4.42
N ASP A 145 17.60 7.54 -5.63
CA ASP A 145 17.26 8.94 -5.90
C ASP A 145 15.79 9.28 -5.62
N ASN A 146 15.00 8.33 -5.11
CA ASN A 146 13.62 8.60 -4.73
C ASN A 146 13.56 9.61 -3.57
N TYR A 147 12.80 10.69 -3.76
CA TYR A 147 12.70 11.76 -2.77
C TYR A 147 12.27 11.29 -1.37
N GLY A 148 11.36 10.30 -1.28
CA GLY A 148 10.92 9.75 -0.01
C GLY A 148 12.05 9.05 0.74
N LEU A 149 12.94 8.37 0.02
CA LEU A 149 14.11 7.70 0.61
C LEU A 149 15.20 8.70 1.00
N LEU A 150 15.50 9.67 0.14
CA LEU A 150 16.47 10.73 0.43
C LEU A 150 16.05 11.52 1.68
N CYS A 151 14.80 12.00 1.73
CA CYS A 151 14.30 12.71 2.90
C CYS A 151 14.27 11.83 4.16
N ALA A 152 14.01 10.52 4.03
CA ALA A 152 14.04 9.61 5.18
C ALA A 152 15.47 9.40 5.70
N ALA A 153 16.46 9.27 4.81
CA ALA A 153 17.87 9.15 5.17
C ALA A 153 18.38 10.41 5.89
N GLU A 154 17.94 11.59 5.46
CA GLU A 154 18.25 12.88 6.10
C GLU A 154 17.37 13.19 7.33
N GLN A 155 16.38 12.34 7.62
CA GLN A 155 15.33 12.61 8.63
C GLN A 155 14.62 13.97 8.44
N ASN A 156 14.49 14.41 7.18
CA ASN A 156 13.98 15.72 6.81
C ASN A 156 12.48 15.67 6.49
N TYR A 157 11.66 15.65 7.55
CA TYR A 157 10.20 15.64 7.43
C TYR A 157 9.66 16.85 6.64
N LYS A 158 10.24 18.04 6.82
CA LYS A 158 9.75 19.25 6.17
C LYS A 158 9.89 19.15 4.65
N SER A 159 11.07 18.74 4.16
CA SER A 159 11.30 18.56 2.73
C SER A 159 10.41 17.46 2.16
N PHE A 160 10.27 16.34 2.89
CA PHE A 160 9.35 15.27 2.49
C PHE A 160 7.92 15.81 2.30
N TYR A 161 7.39 16.53 3.29
CA TYR A 161 6.04 17.09 3.25
C TYR A 161 5.83 18.04 2.07
N GLU A 162 6.78 18.94 1.81
CA GLU A 162 6.70 19.90 0.71
C GLU A 162 6.64 19.20 -0.66
N GLN A 163 7.46 18.17 -0.86
CA GLN A 163 7.47 17.40 -2.10
C GLN A 163 6.23 16.53 -2.25
N GLU A 164 5.87 15.75 -1.22
CA GLU A 164 4.68 14.89 -1.20
C GLU A 164 3.40 15.70 -1.47
N MET A 165 3.25 16.86 -0.83
CA MET A 165 2.10 17.73 -1.05
C MET A 165 2.07 18.32 -2.46
N SER A 166 3.22 18.56 -3.09
CA SER A 166 3.29 19.01 -4.48
C SER A 166 2.78 17.92 -5.44
N TYR A 167 3.18 16.67 -5.23
CA TYR A 167 2.64 15.53 -5.98
C TYR A 167 1.14 15.33 -5.75
N ARG A 168 0.67 15.43 -4.50
CA ARG A 168 -0.76 15.30 -4.17
C ARG A 168 -1.61 16.38 -4.82
N LYS A 169 -1.11 17.62 -4.91
CA LYS A 169 -1.77 18.71 -5.65
C LYS A 169 -1.87 18.40 -7.13
N LEU A 170 -0.74 18.02 -7.75
CA LEU A 170 -0.68 17.72 -9.18
C LEU A 170 -1.62 16.56 -9.56
N LEU A 171 -1.67 15.53 -8.72
CA LEU A 171 -2.41 14.31 -8.99
C LEU A 171 -3.81 14.27 -8.36
N SER A 172 -4.21 15.33 -7.65
CA SER A 172 -5.52 15.43 -6.97
C SER A 172 -5.77 14.32 -5.94
N TYR A 173 -4.77 13.98 -5.13
CA TYR A 173 -4.89 13.00 -4.04
C TYR A 173 -5.12 13.68 -2.67
N PRO A 174 -5.73 12.96 -1.70
CA PRO A 174 -5.88 13.47 -0.34
C PRO A 174 -4.53 13.78 0.33
N PRO A 175 -4.44 14.83 1.18
CA PRO A 175 -5.56 15.62 1.69
C PRO A 175 -5.93 16.83 0.81
N VAL A 176 -5.31 17.01 -0.36
CA VAL A 176 -5.59 18.18 -1.23
C VAL A 176 -7.00 18.12 -1.79
N ASN A 177 -7.44 16.92 -2.16
CA ASN A 177 -8.78 16.66 -2.66
C ASN A 177 -9.38 15.46 -1.93
N ASN A 178 -10.69 15.33 -2.03
CA ASN A 178 -11.44 14.22 -1.48
C ASN A 178 -11.35 13.01 -2.41
N MET A 179 -11.37 11.82 -1.82
CA MET A 179 -11.38 10.57 -2.58
C MET A 179 -12.37 9.60 -1.98
N VAL A 180 -13.25 9.07 -2.84
CA VAL A 180 -14.16 7.98 -2.51
C VAL A 180 -13.77 6.77 -3.34
N LYS A 181 -13.60 5.63 -2.68
CA LYS A 181 -13.44 4.33 -3.32
C LYS A 181 -14.76 3.58 -3.22
N ILE A 182 -15.32 3.25 -4.37
CA ILE A 182 -16.54 2.44 -4.48
C ILE A 182 -16.12 0.99 -4.71
N ASN A 183 -16.36 0.12 -3.73
CA ASN A 183 -16.18 -1.32 -3.86
C ASN A 183 -17.49 -1.95 -4.34
N ILE A 184 -17.41 -2.72 -5.41
CA ILE A 184 -18.54 -3.42 -6.02
C ILE A 184 -18.21 -4.91 -5.92
N SER A 185 -19.10 -5.69 -5.32
CA SER A 185 -18.84 -7.10 -5.06
C SER A 185 -20.00 -8.01 -5.44
N SER A 186 -19.68 -9.23 -5.86
CA SER A 186 -20.66 -10.27 -6.20
C SER A 186 -20.04 -11.65 -6.13
N ILE A 187 -20.87 -12.67 -5.89
CA ILE A 187 -20.51 -14.08 -6.07
C ILE A 187 -20.41 -14.48 -7.56
N ASN A 188 -21.01 -13.69 -8.46
CA ASN A 188 -20.99 -13.94 -9.90
C ASN A 188 -20.03 -12.96 -10.60
N GLU A 189 -18.87 -13.47 -11.03
CA GLU A 189 -17.80 -12.70 -11.65
C GLU A 189 -18.20 -12.00 -12.96
N LYS A 190 -18.99 -12.70 -13.80
CA LYS A 190 -19.44 -12.16 -15.09
C LYS A 190 -20.41 -11.01 -14.86
N LEU A 191 -21.38 -11.21 -13.96
CA LEU A 191 -22.34 -10.18 -13.56
C LEU A 191 -21.62 -8.99 -12.93
N LEU A 192 -20.64 -9.22 -12.06
CA LEU A 192 -19.83 -8.16 -11.45
C LEU A 192 -19.16 -7.28 -12.50
N SER A 193 -18.56 -7.90 -13.52
CA SER A 193 -17.84 -7.18 -14.57
C SER A 193 -18.78 -6.31 -15.40
N GLU A 194 -19.94 -6.85 -15.77
CA GLU A 194 -20.98 -6.10 -16.49
C GLU A 194 -21.52 -4.94 -15.64
N ARG A 195 -21.92 -5.21 -14.39
CA ARG A 195 -22.53 -4.20 -13.51
C ARG A 195 -21.56 -3.12 -13.07
N ALA A 196 -20.28 -3.45 -12.85
CA ALA A 196 -19.26 -2.43 -12.58
C ALA A 196 -19.07 -1.48 -13.77
N GLY A 197 -19.17 -1.99 -15.01
CA GLY A 197 -19.17 -1.17 -16.22
C GLY A 197 -20.39 -0.24 -16.28
N ASN A 198 -21.58 -0.77 -16.03
CA ASN A 198 -22.82 0.00 -16.01
C ASN A 198 -22.82 1.09 -14.94
N ILE A 199 -22.32 0.78 -13.73
CA ILE A 199 -22.18 1.74 -12.63
C ILE A 199 -21.24 2.88 -13.04
N LYS A 200 -20.09 2.59 -13.67
CA LYS A 200 -19.21 3.64 -14.18
C LYS A 200 -19.92 4.52 -15.20
N ALA A 201 -20.64 3.93 -16.16
CA ALA A 201 -21.38 4.67 -17.17
C ALA A 201 -22.44 5.59 -16.53
N LEU A 202 -23.17 5.08 -15.52
CA LEU A 202 -24.15 5.84 -14.75
C LEU A 202 -23.51 7.04 -14.02
N ILE A 203 -22.36 6.84 -13.38
CA ILE A 203 -21.59 7.92 -12.74
C ILE A 203 -21.20 8.98 -13.78
N GLN A 204 -20.65 8.56 -14.92
CA GLN A 204 -20.21 9.48 -15.97
C GLN A 204 -21.36 10.28 -16.57
N GLN A 205 -22.51 9.65 -16.77
CA GLN A 205 -23.72 10.32 -17.23
C GLN A 205 -24.22 11.34 -16.21
N TYR A 206 -24.31 10.95 -14.93
CA TYR A 206 -24.75 11.86 -13.87
C TYR A 206 -23.86 13.10 -13.73
N ILE A 207 -22.54 12.94 -13.88
CA ILE A 207 -21.59 14.07 -13.89
C ILE A 207 -21.86 15.03 -15.05
N GLN A 208 -22.28 14.53 -16.22
CA GLN A 208 -22.58 15.36 -17.39
C GLN A 208 -23.91 16.10 -17.27
N ASP A 209 -24.91 15.44 -16.70
CA ASP A 209 -26.29 15.92 -16.62
C ASP A 209 -26.54 16.86 -15.43
N ASN A 210 -25.81 16.68 -14.33
CA ASN A 210 -25.99 17.46 -13.11
C ASN A 210 -25.06 18.69 -13.07
N ASN A 211 -25.61 19.88 -13.28
CA ASN A 211 -24.85 21.14 -13.27
C ASN A 211 -24.07 21.39 -11.96
N THR A 212 -24.59 20.98 -10.80
CA THR A 212 -23.91 21.12 -9.51
C THR A 212 -22.65 20.26 -9.41
N VAL A 213 -22.62 19.13 -10.12
CA VAL A 213 -21.52 18.16 -10.14
C VAL A 213 -20.58 18.42 -11.33
N LYS A 214 -21.11 18.99 -12.42
CA LYS A 214 -20.41 19.28 -13.67
C LYS A 214 -19.34 20.36 -13.54
N ASP A 215 -19.61 21.37 -12.71
CA ASP A 215 -18.66 22.46 -12.45
C ASP A 215 -17.48 21.99 -11.58
N ASP A 216 -17.65 20.88 -10.85
CA ASP A 216 -16.60 20.21 -10.11
C ASP A 216 -15.82 19.25 -11.02
N LYS A 217 -14.50 19.44 -11.12
CA LYS A 217 -13.63 18.52 -11.88
C LYS A 217 -13.50 17.18 -11.17
N ILE A 218 -14.35 16.22 -11.55
CA ILE A 218 -14.35 14.86 -10.96
C ILE A 218 -13.53 13.90 -11.82
N ILE A 219 -12.55 13.25 -11.18
CA ILE A 219 -11.75 12.21 -11.81
C ILE A 219 -12.35 10.85 -11.47
N VAL A 220 -12.73 10.08 -12.49
CA VAL A 220 -13.27 8.72 -12.37
C VAL A 220 -12.23 7.71 -12.88
N LEU A 221 -11.74 6.81 -12.02
CA LEU A 221 -10.83 5.71 -12.37
C LEU A 221 -11.49 4.34 -12.15
N GLY A 222 -11.07 3.34 -12.92
CA GLY A 222 -11.67 2.00 -12.93
C GLY A 222 -12.79 1.84 -13.98
N PRO A 223 -13.68 0.84 -13.84
CA PRO A 223 -13.65 -0.20 -12.81
C PRO A 223 -12.43 -1.11 -13.02
N SER A 224 -11.67 -1.34 -11.95
CA SER A 224 -10.55 -2.28 -11.94
C SER A 224 -10.77 -3.37 -10.91
N ASN A 225 -10.02 -4.46 -11.00
CA ASN A 225 -10.05 -5.47 -9.95
C ASN A 225 -9.44 -4.90 -8.67
N ALA A 226 -10.10 -5.13 -7.53
CA ALA A 226 -9.52 -4.75 -6.24
C ALA A 226 -8.22 -5.51 -5.99
N SER A 227 -7.31 -4.92 -5.21
CA SER A 227 -6.02 -5.55 -4.87
C SER A 227 -6.20 -6.94 -4.25
N ILE A 228 -7.23 -7.10 -3.41
CA ILE A 228 -7.76 -8.41 -3.03
C ILE A 228 -9.00 -8.66 -3.88
N TYR A 229 -8.78 -9.39 -4.98
CA TYR A 229 -9.82 -9.58 -5.99
C TYR A 229 -10.92 -10.55 -5.55
N LYS A 230 -10.59 -11.57 -4.74
CA LYS A 230 -11.52 -12.63 -4.35
C LYS A 230 -11.31 -13.04 -2.89
N ILE A 231 -12.38 -13.04 -2.10
CA ILE A 231 -12.40 -13.58 -0.73
C ILE A 231 -13.63 -14.47 -0.58
N LYS A 232 -13.44 -15.74 -0.18
CA LYS A 232 -14.56 -16.69 0.05
C LYS A 232 -15.60 -16.69 -1.08
N ASP A 233 -15.13 -16.81 -2.32
CA ASP A 233 -15.96 -16.80 -3.54
C ASP A 233 -16.72 -15.50 -3.86
N ILE A 234 -16.45 -14.42 -3.14
CA ILE A 234 -16.93 -13.08 -3.47
C ILE A 234 -15.83 -12.35 -4.24
N TYR A 235 -16.15 -11.95 -5.46
CA TYR A 235 -15.28 -11.15 -6.33
C TYR A 235 -15.53 -9.66 -6.08
N THR A 236 -14.48 -8.84 -6.15
CA THR A 236 -14.56 -7.40 -5.91
C THR A 236 -13.87 -6.58 -7.00
N LYS A 237 -14.60 -5.61 -7.56
CA LYS A 237 -14.09 -4.53 -8.40
C LYS A 237 -14.19 -3.20 -7.67
N GLN A 238 -13.42 -2.21 -8.12
CA GLN A 238 -13.37 -0.90 -7.49
C GLN A 238 -13.41 0.23 -8.54
N ILE A 239 -14.07 1.33 -8.18
CA ILE A 239 -14.04 2.61 -8.89
C ILE A 239 -13.52 3.67 -7.92
N TYR A 240 -12.62 4.53 -8.37
CA TYR A 240 -12.17 5.68 -7.56
C TYR A 240 -12.74 6.97 -8.12
N LEU A 241 -13.29 7.79 -7.22
CA LEU A 241 -13.74 9.14 -7.50
C LEU A 241 -12.86 10.12 -6.74
N ARG A 242 -12.41 11.17 -7.41
CA ARG A 242 -11.63 12.25 -6.78
C ARG A 242 -12.17 13.60 -7.18
N SER A 243 -12.34 14.49 -6.20
CA SER A 243 -12.85 15.85 -6.41
C SER A 243 -12.41 16.79 -5.30
N SER A 244 -12.26 18.08 -5.62
CA SER A 244 -12.12 19.14 -4.62
C SER A 244 -13.38 19.32 -3.78
N SER A 245 -14.54 18.97 -4.33
CA SER A 245 -15.84 19.06 -3.67
C SER A 245 -16.27 17.71 -3.14
N PHE A 246 -16.25 17.55 -1.81
CA PHE A 246 -16.80 16.36 -1.17
C PHE A 246 -18.31 16.25 -1.45
N LYS A 247 -19.01 17.38 -1.51
CA LYS A 247 -20.45 17.42 -1.76
C LYS A 247 -20.83 16.78 -3.10
N ALA A 248 -20.04 17.00 -4.15
CA ALA A 248 -20.25 16.35 -5.44
C ALA A 248 -20.08 14.83 -5.36
N LEU A 249 -19.14 14.34 -4.53
CA LEU A 249 -18.96 12.90 -4.31
C LEU A 249 -20.14 12.31 -3.52
N GLU A 250 -20.65 13.02 -2.50
CA GLU A 250 -21.87 12.63 -1.79
C GLU A 250 -23.06 12.49 -2.73
N LEU A 251 -23.30 13.48 -3.60
CA LEU A 251 -24.40 13.42 -4.58
C LEU A 251 -24.30 12.21 -5.52
N ILE A 252 -23.09 11.81 -5.89
CA ILE A 252 -22.87 10.59 -6.68
C ILE A 252 -23.20 9.33 -5.86
N MET A 253 -22.78 9.26 -4.59
CA MET A 253 -23.11 8.13 -3.71
C MET A 253 -24.62 8.01 -3.50
N ASP A 254 -25.29 9.13 -3.19
CA ASP A 254 -26.75 9.19 -3.03
C ASP A 254 -27.48 8.74 -4.31
N MET A 255 -26.99 9.19 -5.47
CA MET A 255 -27.55 8.77 -6.77
C MET A 255 -27.39 7.26 -6.99
N LEU A 256 -26.22 6.70 -6.70
CA LEU A 256 -25.98 5.27 -6.83
C LEU A 256 -26.90 4.46 -5.93
N ASP A 257 -27.01 4.85 -4.66
CA ASP A 257 -27.87 4.17 -3.69
C ASP A 257 -29.33 4.17 -4.14
N ASN A 258 -29.83 5.30 -4.66
CA ASN A 258 -31.20 5.41 -5.17
C ASN A 258 -31.48 4.58 -6.43
N ASN A 259 -30.48 4.37 -7.30
CA ASN A 259 -30.66 3.60 -8.54
C ASN A 259 -30.41 2.09 -8.35
N ILE A 260 -29.68 1.71 -7.30
CA ILE A 260 -29.18 0.35 -7.12
C ILE A 260 -29.97 -0.37 -6.03
N ASN A 261 -30.34 0.31 -4.94
CA ASN A 261 -31.15 -0.29 -3.89
C ASN A 261 -32.55 -0.61 -4.41
N GLY A 262 -32.94 -1.88 -4.34
CA GLY A 262 -34.25 -2.36 -4.78
C GLY A 262 -34.41 -2.59 -6.29
N SER A 263 -33.38 -2.29 -7.10
CA SER A 263 -33.41 -2.57 -8.53
C SER A 263 -33.19 -4.05 -8.82
N SER A 264 -34.08 -4.65 -9.62
CA SER A 264 -33.92 -6.05 -10.06
C SER A 264 -32.65 -6.27 -10.87
N ASP A 265 -32.18 -5.23 -11.57
CA ASP A 265 -31.00 -5.30 -12.42
C ASP A 265 -29.71 -5.46 -11.61
N TYR A 266 -29.70 -4.97 -10.37
CA TYR A 266 -28.55 -5.05 -9.46
C TYR A 266 -28.69 -6.12 -8.38
N LYS A 267 -29.63 -7.07 -8.56
CA LYS A 267 -29.75 -8.23 -7.67
C LYS A 267 -28.41 -8.98 -7.61
N ASN A 268 -27.93 -9.26 -6.39
CA ASN A 268 -26.62 -9.89 -6.11
C ASN A 268 -25.38 -9.01 -6.39
N ILE A 269 -25.55 -7.70 -6.54
CA ILE A 269 -24.46 -6.72 -6.45
C ILE A 269 -24.52 -6.07 -5.06
N ASN A 270 -23.37 -5.98 -4.41
CA ASN A 270 -23.21 -5.23 -3.17
C ASN A 270 -22.22 -4.08 -3.38
N ILE A 271 -22.59 -2.89 -2.93
CA ILE A 271 -21.77 -1.68 -3.02
C ILE A 271 -21.40 -1.21 -1.63
N ALA A 272 -20.12 -0.87 -1.45
CA ALA A 272 -19.61 -0.27 -0.23
C ALA A 272 -18.72 0.92 -0.58
N TYR A 273 -18.88 2.02 0.15
CA TYR A 273 -18.08 3.22 0.01
C TYR A 273 -16.98 3.23 1.07
N ASP A 274 -15.75 3.45 0.63
CA ASP A 274 -14.59 3.71 1.48
C ASP A 274 -14.19 5.17 1.24
N VAL A 275 -14.54 6.00 2.23
CA VAL A 275 -14.30 7.44 2.24
C VAL A 275 -13.04 7.68 3.07
N ASN A 276 -12.01 8.27 2.45
CA ASN A 276 -10.85 8.80 3.19
C ASN A 276 -11.17 10.17 3.79
#